data_AF-A0A917CGN8-F1
#
_entry.id   AF-A0A917CGN8-F1
#
_cell.length_a   1.000
_cell.length_b   1.000
_cell.length_c   1.000
_cell.angle_alpha   90.00
_cell.angle_beta   90.00
_cell.angle_gamma   90.00
#
_symmetry.space_group_name_H-M   'P 1'
#
loop_
_entity.id
_entity.type
_entity.pdbx_description
1 polymer ?
#
loop_
_entity_poly.entity_id
_entity_poly.type
_entity_poly.pdbx_seq_one_letter_code
_entity_poly.pdbx_strand_id
1 'polypeptide(L)'
;MAELKILGVKRVEALLAVLDAKEKQEKAALIIPSSEEITRMVDEEFGIASDRARVKELVEEASEILARLNEVTGNGSYAQISHSYSRQRDIDGGAYKKRVEELTEQLRKKPLDDLAKQFEQKRTQLWMCETLEQAKAIVGIS
;
A
#
# COMPACT_ATOMS: atom_id res chain seq x y z
N MET A 1 -12.42 18.72 -41.27
CA MET A 1 -11.21 19.00 -40.47
C MET A 1 -11.53 19.18 -38.99
N ALA A 2 -12.38 20.16 -38.59
CA ALA A 2 -12.75 20.37 -37.19
C ALA A 2 -13.50 19.17 -36.57
N GLU A 3 -14.45 18.56 -37.29
CA GLU A 3 -15.18 17.38 -36.79
C GLU A 3 -14.31 16.13 -36.63
N LEU A 4 -13.31 15.93 -37.49
CA LEU A 4 -12.33 14.82 -37.38
C LEU A 4 -11.43 15.00 -36.14
N LYS A 5 -11.00 16.22 -35.83
CA LYS A 5 -10.28 16.53 -34.59
C LYS A 5 -11.14 16.25 -33.35
N ILE A 6 -12.42 16.59 -33.38
CA ILE A 6 -13.36 16.33 -32.28
C ILE A 6 -13.61 14.82 -32.09
N LEU A 7 -13.66 14.05 -33.17
CA LEU A 7 -13.77 12.58 -33.14
C LEU A 7 -12.50 11.89 -32.62
N GLY A 8 -11.31 12.41 -32.97
CA GLY A 8 -10.02 11.90 -32.48
C GLY A 8 -9.85 12.12 -30.99
N VAL A 9 -10.09 13.34 -30.50
CA VAL A 9 -10.04 13.66 -29.06
C VAL A 9 -11.03 12.80 -28.25
N LYS A 10 -12.28 12.63 -28.71
CA LYS A 10 -13.26 11.75 -28.05
C LYS A 10 -12.84 10.27 -28.03
N ARG A 11 -12.10 9.80 -29.04
CA ARG A 11 -11.53 8.43 -29.05
C ARG A 11 -10.42 8.29 -28.02
N VAL A 12 -9.53 9.27 -27.92
CA VAL A 12 -8.47 9.27 -26.88
C VAL A 12 -9.10 9.30 -25.49
N GLU A 13 -10.10 10.13 -25.25
CA GLU A 13 -10.83 10.17 -23.98
C GLU A 13 -11.49 8.83 -23.62
N ALA A 14 -12.13 8.18 -24.60
CA ALA A 14 -12.71 6.85 -24.39
C ALA A 14 -11.64 5.79 -24.08
N LEU A 15 -10.51 5.82 -24.77
CA LEU A 15 -9.39 4.91 -24.54
C LEU A 15 -8.71 5.18 -23.19
N LEU A 16 -8.61 6.43 -22.75
CA LEU A 16 -8.13 6.80 -21.42
C LEU A 16 -9.06 6.26 -20.33
N ALA A 17 -10.38 6.36 -20.49
CA ALA A 17 -11.33 5.79 -19.53
C ALA A 17 -11.20 4.27 -19.41
N VAL A 18 -10.97 3.57 -20.54
CA VAL A 18 -10.67 2.12 -20.53
C VAL A 18 -9.32 1.84 -19.87
N LEU A 19 -8.32 2.69 -20.11
CA LEU A 19 -7.01 2.56 -19.50
C LEU A 19 -7.07 2.71 -17.98
N ASP A 20 -7.85 3.67 -17.48
CA ASP A 20 -8.05 3.91 -16.05
C ASP A 20 -8.80 2.74 -15.38
N ALA A 21 -9.81 2.19 -16.07
CA ALA A 21 -10.52 1.00 -15.59
C ALA A 21 -9.57 -0.21 -15.50
N LYS A 22 -8.67 -0.38 -16.48
CA LYS A 22 -7.64 -1.42 -16.45
C LYS A 22 -6.60 -1.18 -15.37
N GLU A 23 -6.17 0.06 -15.16
CA GLU A 23 -5.23 0.41 -14.09
C GLU A 23 -5.80 0.02 -12.72
N LYS A 24 -7.09 0.32 -12.49
CA LYS A 24 -7.78 -0.05 -11.26
C LYS A 24 -7.90 -1.58 -11.10
N GLN A 25 -8.20 -2.30 -12.17
CA GLN A 25 -8.29 -3.76 -12.14
C GLN A 25 -6.93 -4.40 -11.85
N GLU A 26 -5.86 -3.95 -12.51
CA GLU A 26 -4.50 -4.46 -12.29
C GLU A 26 -3.99 -4.11 -10.89
N LYS A 27 -4.27 -2.91 -10.38
CA LYS A 27 -3.99 -2.54 -8.97
C LYS A 27 -4.70 -3.46 -7.98
N ALA A 28 -5.95 -3.82 -8.24
CA ALA A 28 -6.71 -4.72 -7.38
C ALA A 28 -6.24 -6.18 -7.48
N ALA A 29 -5.66 -6.58 -8.61
CA ALA A 29 -5.12 -7.93 -8.82
C ALA A 29 -3.70 -8.10 -8.24
N LEU A 30 -2.98 -7.01 -7.96
CA LEU A 30 -1.68 -7.08 -7.30
C LEU A 30 -1.83 -7.65 -5.89
N ILE A 31 -1.15 -8.76 -5.63
CA ILE A 31 -1.04 -9.34 -4.29
C ILE A 31 -0.01 -8.52 -3.52
N ILE A 32 -0.49 -7.50 -2.81
CA ILE A 32 0.34 -6.60 -2.00
C ILE A 32 0.19 -7.00 -0.54
N PRO A 33 1.28 -7.38 0.15
CA PRO A 33 1.20 -7.70 1.56
C PRO A 33 0.82 -6.47 2.37
N SER A 34 -0.03 -6.70 3.36
CA SER A 34 -0.43 -5.71 4.36
C SER A 34 0.75 -5.29 5.23
N SER A 35 0.60 -4.15 5.92
CA SER A 35 1.60 -3.69 6.89
C SER A 35 1.84 -4.70 8.01
N GLU A 36 0.81 -5.45 8.39
CA GLU A 36 0.88 -6.50 9.41
C GLU A 36 1.67 -7.71 8.91
N GLU A 37 1.43 -8.16 7.68
CA GLU A 37 2.19 -9.26 7.06
C GLU A 37 3.67 -8.90 6.90
N ILE A 38 3.99 -7.69 6.44
CA ILE A 38 5.39 -7.22 6.37
C ILE A 38 6.03 -7.22 7.75
N THR A 39 5.32 -6.72 8.77
CA THR A 39 5.82 -6.71 10.15
C THR A 39 6.06 -8.13 10.66
N ARG A 40 5.15 -9.07 10.37
CA ARG A 40 5.29 -10.47 10.75
C ARG A 40 6.49 -11.14 10.10
N MET A 41 6.73 -10.87 8.80
CA MET A 41 7.91 -11.37 8.10
C MET A 41 9.21 -10.89 8.76
N VAL A 42 9.27 -9.62 9.17
CA VAL A 42 10.46 -9.10 9.87
C VAL A 42 10.54 -9.64 11.30
N ASP A 43 9.42 -9.82 12.00
CA ASP A 43 9.39 -10.43 13.34
C ASP A 43 9.95 -11.87 13.32
N GLU A 44 9.59 -12.64 12.29
CA GLU A 44 10.11 -13.99 12.03
C GLU A 44 11.61 -13.94 11.71
N GLU A 45 12.06 -13.02 10.84
CA GLU A 45 13.47 -12.84 10.47
C GLU A 45 14.36 -12.48 11.68
N PHE A 46 13.86 -11.63 12.58
CA PHE A 46 14.59 -11.18 13.77
C PHE A 46 14.40 -12.09 14.99
N GLY A 47 13.61 -13.17 14.86
CA GLY A 47 13.37 -14.12 15.96
C GLY A 47 12.58 -13.52 17.14
N ILE A 48 11.92 -12.37 16.97
CA ILE A 48 11.15 -11.70 18.03
C ILE A 48 9.68 -12.15 18.06
N ALA A 49 9.27 -13.00 17.11
CA ALA A 49 7.91 -13.53 17.05
C ALA A 49 7.51 -14.28 18.33
N SER A 50 8.42 -15.08 18.89
CA SER A 50 8.21 -15.80 20.16
C SER A 50 8.04 -14.86 21.33
N ASP A 51 8.85 -13.79 21.38
CA ASP A 51 8.80 -12.83 22.47
C ASP A 51 7.52 -11.99 22.41
N ARG A 52 7.07 -11.60 21.21
CA ARG A 52 5.77 -10.93 21.03
C ARG A 52 4.60 -11.83 21.41
N ALA A 53 4.64 -13.11 21.02
CA ALA A 53 3.61 -14.07 21.42
C ALA A 53 3.58 -14.21 22.95
N ARG A 54 4.75 -14.32 23.58
CA ARG A 54 4.86 -14.41 25.04
C ARG A 54 4.35 -13.16 25.76
N VAL A 55 4.64 -11.97 25.23
CA VAL A 55 4.08 -10.71 25.75
C VAL A 55 2.56 -10.72 25.67
N LYS A 56 1.99 -11.15 24.53
CA LYS A 56 0.53 -11.23 24.36
C LYS A 56 -0.11 -12.17 25.39
N GLU A 57 0.46 -13.35 25.61
CA GLU A 57 -0.01 -14.30 26.64
C GLU A 57 0.00 -13.67 28.03
N LEU A 58 1.08 -12.97 28.40
CA LEU A 58 1.20 -12.31 29.71
C LEU A 58 0.16 -11.19 29.89
N VAL A 59 -0.21 -10.50 28.81
CA VAL A 59 -1.28 -9.49 28.83
C VAL A 59 -2.64 -10.12 29.05
N GLU A 60 -2.93 -11.23 28.37
CA GLU A 60 -4.17 -11.97 28.54
C GLU A 60 -4.27 -12.51 29.97
N GLU A 61 -3.21 -13.12 30.49
CA GLU A 61 -3.14 -13.62 31.87
C GLU A 61 -3.34 -12.49 32.91
N ALA A 62 -2.67 -11.34 32.72
CA ALA A 62 -2.86 -10.18 33.58
C ALA A 62 -4.31 -9.66 33.53
N SER A 63 -4.94 -9.66 32.34
CA SER A 63 -6.33 -9.25 32.17
C SER A 63 -7.29 -10.20 32.91
N GLU A 64 -7.05 -11.51 32.85
CA GLU A 64 -7.84 -12.51 33.58
C GLU A 64 -7.69 -12.37 35.11
N ILE A 65 -6.47 -12.10 35.60
CA ILE A 65 -6.22 -11.86 37.03
C ILE A 65 -6.99 -10.63 37.51
N LEU A 66 -7.00 -9.54 36.72
CA LEU A 66 -7.75 -8.32 37.05
C LEU A 66 -9.25 -8.56 37.07
N ALA A 67 -9.78 -9.31 36.11
CA ALA A 67 -11.19 -9.68 36.08
C ALA A 67 -11.59 -10.42 37.37
N ARG A 68 -10.80 -11.43 37.78
CA ARG A 68 -11.02 -12.16 39.04
C ARG A 68 -10.93 -11.26 40.27
N LEU A 69 -9.96 -10.34 40.31
CA LEU A 69 -9.80 -9.41 41.42
C LEU A 69 -11.00 -8.45 41.55
N ASN A 70 -11.53 -7.96 40.43
CA ASN A 70 -12.71 -7.10 40.41
C ASN A 70 -13.98 -7.84 40.85
N GLU A 71 -14.13 -9.10 40.46
CA GLU A 71 -15.24 -9.96 40.90
C GLU A 71 -15.25 -10.14 42.42
N VAL A 72 -14.08 -10.34 43.03
CA VAL A 72 -13.94 -10.53 44.48
C VAL A 72 -14.06 -9.22 45.27
N THR A 73 -13.48 -8.14 44.77
CA THR A 73 -13.40 -6.86 45.51
C THR A 73 -14.62 -5.96 45.31
N GLY A 74 -15.44 -6.20 44.28
CA GLY A 74 -16.57 -5.35 43.92
C GLY A 74 -16.18 -3.94 43.43
N ASN A 75 -14.88 -3.65 43.37
CA ASN A 75 -14.34 -2.41 42.86
C ASN A 75 -14.01 -2.58 41.37
N GLY A 76 -14.37 -1.59 40.55
CA GLY A 76 -14.00 -1.53 39.13
C GLY A 76 -12.52 -1.19 38.94
N SER A 77 -11.62 -1.95 39.56
CA SER A 77 -10.18 -1.71 39.49
C SER A 77 -9.70 -2.04 38.08
N TYR A 78 -9.33 -1.02 37.32
CA TYR A 78 -8.73 -1.19 36.02
C TYR A 78 -7.21 -1.12 36.18
N ALA A 79 -6.48 -2.13 35.73
CA ALA A 79 -5.09 -1.88 35.35
C ALA A 79 -5.09 -1.45 33.90
N GLN A 80 -4.63 -0.23 33.67
CA GLN A 80 -4.34 0.21 32.32
C GLN A 80 -3.00 -0.44 31.94
N ILE A 81 -3.07 -1.64 31.33
CA ILE A 81 -1.91 -2.25 30.68
C ILE A 81 -1.67 -1.47 29.39
N SER A 82 -1.16 -0.24 29.50
CA SER A 82 -0.77 0.53 28.33
C SER A 82 0.49 -0.11 27.77
N HIS A 83 0.34 -0.87 26.68
CA HIS A 83 1.46 -1.17 25.80
C HIS A 83 1.80 0.10 25.02
N SER A 84 2.25 1.14 25.72
CA SER A 84 3.03 2.18 25.06
C SER A 84 4.41 1.59 24.81
N TYR A 85 4.49 0.72 23.80
CA TYR A 85 5.64 0.75 22.92
C TYR A 85 5.60 2.12 22.23
N SER A 86 5.90 3.18 23.00
CA SER A 86 6.43 4.37 22.36
C SER A 86 7.67 3.82 21.68
N ARG A 87 7.63 3.73 20.34
CA ARG A 87 8.85 3.66 19.54
C ARG A 87 9.64 4.87 20.00
N GLN A 88 10.45 4.69 21.03
CA GLN A 88 11.26 5.74 21.59
C GLN A 88 12.03 6.24 20.38
N ARG A 89 11.84 7.53 20.09
CA ARG A 89 12.14 8.13 18.80
C ARG A 89 13.67 8.27 18.57
N ASP A 90 14.46 7.53 19.37
CA ASP A 90 15.85 7.82 19.73
C ASP A 90 16.80 6.62 19.55
N ILE A 91 16.46 5.64 18.72
CA ILE A 91 17.50 4.79 18.09
C ILE A 91 17.34 4.94 16.59
N ASP A 92 18.09 5.89 16.04
CA ASP A 92 18.34 6.05 14.61
C ASP A 92 18.39 4.70 13.91
N GLY A 93 17.45 4.45 13.00
CA GLY A 93 17.58 3.42 11.97
C GLY A 93 18.08 2.05 12.45
N GLY A 94 17.54 1.52 13.55
CA GLY A 94 17.82 0.14 13.97
C GLY A 94 17.53 -0.84 12.83
N ALA A 95 18.32 -1.90 12.72
CA ALA A 95 18.27 -2.87 11.62
C ALA A 95 16.84 -3.37 11.34
N TYR A 96 16.05 -3.58 12.40
CA TYR A 96 14.64 -3.96 12.30
C TYR A 96 13.78 -2.93 11.54
N LYS A 97 13.88 -1.64 11.90
CA LYS A 97 13.08 -0.58 11.26
C LYS A 97 13.48 -0.40 9.79
N LYS A 98 14.79 -0.42 9.51
CA LYS A 98 15.30 -0.39 8.14
C LYS A 98 14.77 -1.57 7.33
N ARG A 99 14.74 -2.77 7.93
CA ARG A 99 14.23 -3.96 7.26
C ARG A 99 12.74 -3.87 6.93
N VAL A 100 11.92 -3.36 7.85
CA VAL A 100 10.50 -3.09 7.60
C VAL A 100 10.33 -2.09 6.46
N GLU A 101 11.11 -1.01 6.45
CA GLU A 101 11.08 0.00 5.38
C GLU A 101 11.52 -0.58 4.03
N GLU A 102 12.58 -1.39 3.99
CA GLU A 102 13.06 -2.09 2.80
C GLU A 102 12.00 -3.03 2.21
N LEU A 103 11.38 -3.89 3.03
CA LEU A 103 10.34 -4.79 2.56
C LEU A 103 9.08 -4.03 2.12
N THR A 104 8.75 -2.92 2.80
CA THR A 104 7.65 -2.04 2.38
C THR A 104 7.94 -1.42 1.02
N GLU A 105 9.16 -0.97 0.78
CA GLU A 105 9.57 -0.40 -0.49
C GLU A 105 9.51 -1.45 -1.60
N GLN A 106 10.10 -2.64 -1.36
CA GLN A 106 10.22 -3.69 -2.36
C GLN A 106 8.90 -4.39 -2.70
N LEU A 107 8.08 -4.69 -1.69
CA LEU A 107 6.89 -5.53 -1.86
C LEU A 107 5.60 -4.73 -2.07
N ARG A 108 5.61 -3.43 -1.74
CA ARG A 108 4.39 -2.62 -1.78
C ARG A 108 4.52 -1.39 -2.65
N LYS A 109 5.50 -0.52 -2.40
CA LYS A 109 5.62 0.73 -3.16
C LYS A 109 6.13 0.49 -4.58
N LYS A 110 7.24 -0.23 -4.74
CA LYS A 110 7.85 -0.47 -6.04
C LYS A 110 6.89 -1.14 -7.05
N PRO A 111 6.12 -2.19 -6.71
CA PRO A 111 5.16 -2.77 -7.65
C PRO A 111 4.05 -1.81 -8.05
N LEU A 112 3.59 -0.95 -7.12
CA LEU A 112 2.59 0.06 -7.41
C LEU A 112 3.14 1.18 -8.29
N ASP A 113 4.37 1.62 -8.03
CA ASP A 113 5.04 2.67 -8.79
C ASP A 113 5.40 2.20 -10.20
N ASP A 114 5.90 0.96 -10.33
CA ASP A 114 6.17 0.33 -11.63
C ASP A 114 4.88 0.21 -12.45
N LEU A 115 3.77 -0.18 -11.83
CA LEU A 115 2.46 -0.24 -12.48
C LEU A 115 2.00 1.16 -12.91
N ALA A 116 2.07 2.14 -12.02
CA ALA A 116 1.69 3.52 -12.33
C ALA A 116 2.51 4.09 -13.49
N LYS A 117 3.82 3.81 -13.51
CA LYS A 117 4.73 4.23 -14.60
C LYS A 117 4.37 3.57 -15.92
N GLN A 118 4.02 2.29 -15.93
CA GLN A 118 3.57 1.60 -17.16
C GLN A 118 2.28 2.21 -17.71
N PHE A 119 1.32 2.52 -16.85
CA PHE A 119 0.07 3.15 -17.27
C PHE A 119 0.28 4.58 -17.76
N GLU A 120 1.16 5.35 -17.12
CA GLU A 120 1.50 6.70 -17.57
C GLU A 120 2.21 6.70 -18.94
N GLN A 121 3.09 5.72 -19.18
CA GLN A 121 3.68 5.52 -20.51
C GLN A 121 2.62 5.20 -21.57
N LYS A 122 1.64 4.34 -21.26
CA LYS A 122 0.52 4.04 -22.16
C LYS A 122 -0.35 5.27 -22.43
N ARG A 123 -0.63 6.11 -21.42
CA ARG A 123 -1.34 7.40 -21.61
C ARG A 123 -0.57 8.33 -22.55
N THR A 124 0.74 8.48 -22.33
CA THR A 124 1.61 9.32 -23.16
C THR A 124 1.62 8.83 -24.62
N GLN A 125 1.71 7.51 -24.83
CA GLN A 125 1.68 6.91 -26.16
C GLN A 125 0.34 7.15 -26.87
N LEU A 126 -0.80 7.02 -26.18
CA LEU A 126 -2.12 7.31 -26.75
C LEU A 126 -2.22 8.76 -27.25
N TRP A 127 -1.74 9.72 -26.45
CA TRP A 127 -1.68 11.13 -26.84
C TRP A 127 -0.72 11.39 -28.01
N MET A 128 0.44 10.72 -28.04
CA MET A 128 1.36 10.81 -29.18
C MET A 128 0.73 10.27 -30.47
N CYS A 129 -0.02 9.17 -30.43
CA CYS A 129 -0.70 8.64 -31.60
C CYS A 129 -1.71 9.64 -32.19
N GLU A 130 -2.51 10.30 -31.34
CA GLU A 130 -3.46 11.31 -31.78
C GLU A 130 -2.76 12.53 -32.39
N THR A 131 -1.67 13.02 -31.77
CA THR A 131 -0.92 14.16 -32.32
C THR A 131 -0.23 13.81 -33.64
N LEU A 132 0.23 12.57 -33.83
CA LEU A 132 0.80 12.07 -35.09
C LEU A 132 -0.24 11.97 -36.19
N GLU A 133 -1.45 11.46 -35.90
CA GLU A 133 -2.55 11.44 -36.88
C GLU A 133 -2.95 12.87 -37.29
N GLN A 134 -2.97 13.81 -36.34
CA GLN A 134 -3.18 15.22 -36.66
C GLN A 134 -2.04 15.80 -37.52
N ALA A 135 -0.78 15.43 -37.26
CA ALA A 135 0.37 15.88 -38.04
C ALA A 135 0.36 15.31 -39.47
N LYS A 136 0.05 14.02 -39.65
CA LYS A 136 -0.13 13.37 -40.97
C LYS A 136 -1.16 14.12 -41.82
N ALA A 137 -2.31 14.45 -41.23
CA ALA A 137 -3.35 15.22 -41.91
C ALA A 137 -2.89 16.62 -42.34
N ILE A 138 -2.00 17.27 -41.57
CA ILE A 138 -1.40 18.58 -41.93
C ILE A 138 -0.43 18.43 -43.11
N VAL A 139 0.40 17.40 -43.10
CA VAL A 139 1.42 17.15 -44.14
C VAL A 139 0.80 16.52 -45.40
N GLY A 140 -0.47 16.11 -45.37
CA GLY A 140 -1.18 15.54 -46.51
C GLY A 140 -0.83 14.07 -46.77
N ILE A 141 -0.27 13.38 -45.76
CA ILE A 141 0.02 11.95 -45.81
C ILE A 141 -1.20 11.25 -45.22
N SER A 142 -1.92 10.47 -46.04
CA SER A 142 -3.04 9.62 -45.62
C SER A 142 -2.59 8.18 -45.39
#